data_AF-A0A4R4QNZ3-F1
#
_entry.id   AF-A0A4R4QNZ3-F1
#
_cell.length_a   1.000
_cell.length_b   1.000
_cell.length_c   1.000
_cell.angle_alpha   90.00
_cell.angle_beta   90.00
_cell.angle_gamma   90.00
#
_symmetry.space_group_name_H-M   'P 1'
#
loop_
_entity.id
_entity.type
_entity.pdbx_description
1 polymer ?
#
loop_
_entity_poly.entity_id
_entity_poly.type
_entity_poly.pdbx_seq_one_letter_code
_entity_poly.pdbx_strand_id
1 'polypeptide(L)'
;MADAWRPTSELEHRLQETVRAGDQESYFRLIADSELVVPVPPDLVDGMLAGEAQPSWPTQEEDGRTHVLVYTSASAMRACLGPAYEHFMTVRFGEIAETWPDNRWWLAIDAPGHGVRTVLPIEARLPSWFVRQVAEGDGRPPQVGRASAPWEELRDQHRDLPRESPRQEFRPANDVERELLRAAANNDHDLFLQTLASTEVLLPVPDETDYTMRPGRPGFPWQTREVDGSTVVPVFTSPERLTEAARAAGTGTEYIQLPFTVTLRYWPDHDWLLAINSGSPAGGTVLAQQLPGLATWADQRAAQRMTNGFEPQNDVEGRLFDAARRRDTDAFFKILLGAQVLVPADPDTPWGIVPGDSGFPWRPVPVHGRTSIQVFTSLKWMNEAIGSSRFIMPTLMDMVSAWPDTEWDLVLNPGTPIDATMPGDKVRSLGGPPARDPATP
;
A
#
# COMPACT_ATOMS: atom_id res chain seq x y z
N MET A 1 23.54 -34.24 -7.93
CA MET A 1 22.83 -33.80 -6.72
C MET A 1 23.41 -32.43 -6.39
N ALA A 2 22.64 -31.36 -6.54
CA ALA A 2 23.10 -30.03 -6.14
C ALA A 2 23.32 -30.04 -4.63
N ASP A 3 24.44 -29.50 -4.17
CA ASP A 3 24.77 -29.43 -2.75
C ASP A 3 23.67 -28.60 -2.06
N ALA A 4 22.95 -29.21 -1.12
CA ALA A 4 21.90 -28.52 -0.40
C ALA A 4 22.56 -27.43 0.45
N TRP A 5 22.13 -26.17 0.28
CA TRP A 5 22.65 -25.04 1.04
C TRP A 5 22.66 -25.35 2.55
N ARG A 6 23.70 -24.88 3.24
CA ARG A 6 23.85 -25.02 4.69
C ARG A 6 24.09 -23.64 5.31
N PRO A 7 23.45 -23.33 6.45
CA PRO A 7 23.77 -22.15 7.22
C PRO A 7 25.26 -22.07 7.55
N THR A 8 25.81 -20.86 7.47
CA THR A 8 27.21 -20.52 7.71
C THR A 8 27.39 -19.54 8.88
N SER A 9 26.29 -18.98 9.39
CA SER A 9 26.25 -18.09 10.55
C SER A 9 25.19 -18.53 11.56
N GLU A 10 25.31 -18.02 12.81
CA GLU A 10 24.31 -18.24 13.85
C GLU A 10 22.94 -17.64 13.44
N LEU A 11 22.96 -16.47 12.79
CA LEU A 11 21.76 -15.85 12.23
C LEU A 11 21.06 -16.78 11.23
N GLU A 12 21.78 -17.29 10.23
CA GLU A 12 21.23 -18.19 9.21
C GLU A 12 20.69 -19.49 9.82
N HIS A 13 21.34 -20.00 10.87
CA HIS A 13 20.83 -21.17 11.61
C HIS A 13 19.49 -20.88 12.26
N ARG A 14 19.37 -19.77 12.99
CA ARG A 14 18.12 -19.37 13.66
C ARG A 14 17.02 -19.04 12.65
N LEU A 15 17.34 -18.36 11.54
CA LEU A 15 16.39 -18.10 10.45
C LEU A 15 15.91 -19.40 9.78
N GLN A 16 16.79 -20.39 9.61
CA GLN A 16 16.38 -21.69 9.08
C GLN A 16 15.43 -22.42 10.04
N GLU A 17 15.63 -22.31 11.35
CA GLU A 17 14.73 -22.88 12.35
C GLU A 17 13.35 -22.22 12.30
N THR A 18 13.28 -20.90 12.21
CA THR A 18 12.01 -20.18 12.12
C THR A 18 11.25 -20.54 10.83
N VAL A 19 11.94 -20.60 9.68
CA VAL A 19 11.31 -21.03 8.41
C VAL A 19 10.77 -22.46 8.51
N ARG A 20 11.51 -23.39 9.12
CA ARG A 20 11.06 -24.78 9.32
C ARG A 20 9.86 -24.88 10.25
N ALA A 21 9.79 -24.00 11.26
CA ALA A 21 8.66 -23.91 12.18
C ALA A 21 7.46 -23.16 11.58
N GLY A 22 7.62 -22.47 10.44
CA GLY A 22 6.60 -21.56 9.89
C GLY A 22 6.43 -20.27 10.71
N ASP A 23 7.38 -19.94 11.58
CA ASP A 23 7.34 -18.78 12.48
C ASP A 23 7.91 -17.53 11.80
N GLN A 24 7.08 -16.89 10.96
CA GLN A 24 7.49 -15.69 10.22
C GLN A 24 7.71 -14.47 11.13
N GLU A 25 6.95 -14.34 12.21
CA GLU A 25 7.13 -13.23 13.16
C GLU A 25 8.51 -13.29 13.80
N SER A 26 8.93 -14.46 14.28
CA SER A 26 10.30 -14.64 14.79
C SER A 26 11.34 -14.46 13.70
N TYR A 27 11.10 -14.90 12.46
CA TYR A 27 12.02 -14.66 11.34
C TYR A 27 12.27 -13.15 11.17
N PHE A 28 11.22 -12.33 11.05
CA PHE A 28 11.39 -10.89 10.83
C PHE A 28 11.94 -10.17 12.05
N ARG A 29 11.63 -10.62 13.27
CA ARG A 29 12.27 -10.09 14.48
C ARG A 29 13.77 -10.36 14.51
N LEU A 30 14.21 -11.55 14.07
CA LEU A 30 15.65 -11.85 13.93
C LEU A 30 16.33 -10.94 12.92
N ILE A 31 15.66 -10.68 11.79
CA ILE A 31 16.15 -9.75 10.77
C ILE A 31 16.25 -8.32 11.31
N ALA A 32 15.23 -7.84 12.03
CA ALA A 32 15.21 -6.50 12.61
C ALA A 32 16.42 -6.21 13.52
N ASP A 33 16.85 -7.21 14.29
CA ASP A 33 17.96 -7.12 15.24
C ASP A 33 19.34 -7.41 14.60
N SER A 34 19.39 -7.69 13.30
CA SER A 34 20.59 -8.15 12.61
C SER A 34 21.34 -7.07 11.83
N GLU A 35 22.63 -7.36 11.59
CA GLU A 35 23.43 -6.70 10.56
C GLU A 35 23.39 -7.54 9.28
N LEU A 36 23.10 -6.89 8.16
CA LEU A 36 23.01 -7.49 6.85
C LEU A 36 24.17 -7.05 5.96
N VAL A 37 24.50 -7.91 5.00
CA VAL A 37 25.54 -7.72 4.00
C VAL A 37 24.93 -7.05 2.78
N VAL A 38 25.41 -5.85 2.45
CA VAL A 38 25.04 -5.10 1.24
C VAL A 38 26.17 -5.27 0.22
N PRO A 39 25.94 -5.91 -0.93
CA PRO A 39 26.99 -6.17 -1.91
C PRO A 39 27.53 -4.88 -2.52
N VAL A 40 28.83 -4.84 -2.79
CA VAL A 40 29.47 -3.79 -3.60
C VAL A 40 29.67 -4.34 -5.02
N PRO A 41 29.06 -3.75 -6.05
CA PRO A 41 29.28 -4.17 -7.44
C PRO A 41 30.77 -4.17 -7.81
N PRO A 42 31.30 -5.22 -8.48
CA PRO A 42 32.73 -5.36 -8.74
C PRO A 42 33.33 -4.19 -9.53
N ASP A 43 32.55 -3.59 -10.43
CA ASP A 43 32.90 -2.44 -11.25
C ASP A 43 32.99 -1.12 -10.47
N LEU A 44 32.42 -1.06 -9.26
CA LEU A 44 32.46 0.12 -8.39
C LEU A 44 33.57 0.07 -7.33
N VAL A 45 34.22 -1.10 -7.13
CA VAL A 45 35.18 -1.31 -6.04
C VAL A 45 36.36 -0.32 -6.12
N ASP A 46 37.03 -0.24 -7.27
CA ASP A 46 38.21 0.62 -7.42
C ASP A 46 37.86 2.11 -7.21
N GLY A 47 36.73 2.55 -7.76
CA GLY A 47 36.24 3.93 -7.60
C GLY A 47 35.85 4.26 -6.15
N MET A 48 35.27 3.30 -5.42
CA MET A 48 34.95 3.47 -4.00
C MET A 48 36.21 3.54 -3.14
N LEU A 49 37.20 2.67 -3.38
CA LEU A 49 38.48 2.68 -2.67
C LEU A 49 39.29 3.97 -2.94
N ALA A 50 39.17 4.53 -4.14
CA ALA A 50 39.76 5.81 -4.51
C ALA A 50 39.00 7.04 -3.96
N GLY A 51 37.80 6.85 -3.38
CA GLY A 51 36.93 7.94 -2.92
C GLY A 51 36.27 8.73 -4.06
N GLU A 52 36.28 8.19 -5.28
CA GLU A 52 35.74 8.81 -6.50
C GLU A 52 34.28 8.41 -6.77
N ALA A 53 33.78 7.36 -6.12
CA ALA A 53 32.40 6.88 -6.21
C ALA A 53 31.72 6.86 -4.83
N GLN A 54 30.43 7.23 -4.79
CA GLN A 54 29.60 7.12 -3.59
C GLN A 54 28.90 5.75 -3.55
N PRO A 55 28.72 5.15 -2.36
CA PRO A 55 27.94 3.93 -2.22
C PRO A 55 26.50 4.16 -2.68
N SER A 56 26.03 3.33 -3.61
CA SER A 56 24.63 3.28 -4.04
C SER A 56 23.98 1.98 -3.55
N TRP A 57 22.66 2.00 -3.43
CA TRP A 57 21.91 0.79 -3.12
C TRP A 57 22.04 -0.22 -4.27
N PRO A 58 22.50 -1.45 -4.02
CA PRO A 58 22.58 -2.47 -5.05
C PRO A 58 21.18 -2.93 -5.41
N THR A 59 20.81 -2.78 -6.68
CA THR A 59 19.45 -3.11 -7.14
C THR A 59 19.42 -4.15 -8.25
N GLN A 60 18.33 -4.91 -8.27
CA GLN A 60 17.98 -5.84 -9.34
C GLN A 60 16.53 -5.62 -9.77
N GLU A 61 16.29 -5.64 -11.08
CA GLU A 61 14.94 -5.69 -11.64
C GLU A 61 14.45 -7.15 -11.71
N GLU A 62 13.33 -7.45 -11.08
CA GLU A 62 12.64 -8.75 -11.10
C GLU A 62 11.14 -8.49 -11.29
N ASP A 63 10.54 -9.07 -12.34
CA ASP A 63 9.12 -8.89 -12.70
C ASP A 63 8.67 -7.41 -12.79
N GLY A 64 9.54 -6.54 -13.33
CA GLY A 64 9.30 -5.10 -13.45
C GLY A 64 9.33 -4.34 -12.12
N ARG A 65 9.93 -4.93 -11.09
CA ARG A 65 10.12 -4.33 -9.77
C ARG A 65 11.60 -4.22 -9.44
N THR A 66 11.99 -3.05 -8.94
CA THR A 66 13.32 -2.81 -8.39
C THR A 66 13.40 -3.39 -6.97
N HIS A 67 14.36 -4.27 -6.73
CA HIS A 67 14.67 -4.85 -5.43
C HIS A 67 16.06 -4.39 -4.99
N VAL A 68 16.18 -3.85 -3.77
CA VAL A 68 17.45 -3.65 -3.07
C VAL A 68 17.92 -5.00 -2.55
N LEU A 69 19.14 -5.40 -2.90
CA LEU A 69 19.71 -6.69 -2.54
C LEU A 69 20.47 -6.61 -1.22
N VAL A 70 20.13 -7.49 -0.28
CA VAL A 70 20.87 -7.67 0.97
C VAL A 70 21.00 -9.15 1.29
N TYR A 71 22.00 -9.51 2.07
CA TYR A 71 22.31 -10.90 2.37
C TYR A 71 22.57 -11.11 3.85
N THR A 72 22.21 -12.29 4.36
CA THR A 72 22.43 -12.64 5.77
C THR A 72 23.90 -12.98 6.08
N SER A 73 24.71 -13.24 5.05
CA SER A 73 26.16 -13.38 5.16
C SER A 73 26.89 -13.17 3.82
N ALA A 74 28.21 -12.98 3.88
CA ALA A 74 29.06 -12.96 2.68
C ALA A 74 29.09 -14.31 1.93
N SER A 75 28.79 -15.41 2.62
CA SER A 75 28.66 -16.74 2.00
C SER A 75 27.35 -16.85 1.23
N ALA A 76 26.23 -16.40 1.81
CA ALA A 76 24.95 -16.30 1.13
C ALA A 76 25.03 -15.37 -0.08
N MET A 77 25.63 -14.18 0.07
CA MET A 77 25.88 -13.23 -1.02
C MET A 77 26.60 -13.89 -2.20
N ARG A 78 27.73 -14.57 -1.96
CA ARG A 78 28.48 -15.25 -3.04
C ARG A 78 27.74 -16.43 -3.63
N ALA A 79 26.95 -17.15 -2.84
CA ALA A 79 26.11 -18.25 -3.33
C ALA A 79 25.01 -17.73 -4.27
N CYS A 80 24.46 -16.55 -3.99
CA CYS A 80 23.36 -15.95 -4.74
C CYS A 80 23.81 -15.08 -5.92
N LEU A 81 24.95 -14.38 -5.81
CA LEU A 81 25.45 -13.45 -6.85
C LEU A 81 26.64 -14.00 -7.65
N GLY A 82 27.25 -15.08 -7.18
CA GLY A 82 28.44 -15.67 -7.78
C GLY A 82 29.76 -15.11 -7.23
N PRO A 83 30.90 -15.69 -7.67
CA PRO A 83 32.20 -15.44 -7.07
C PRO A 83 32.79 -14.04 -7.36
N ALA A 84 32.25 -13.31 -8.34
CA ALA A 84 32.73 -11.96 -8.68
C ALA A 84 32.44 -10.93 -7.58
N TYR A 85 31.41 -11.16 -6.76
CA TYR A 85 31.04 -10.30 -5.64
C TYR A 85 31.88 -10.66 -4.41
N GLU A 86 33.07 -10.06 -4.31
CA GLU A 86 34.00 -10.26 -3.18
C GLU A 86 33.86 -9.21 -2.08
N HIS A 87 33.41 -8.00 -2.43
CA HIS A 87 33.36 -6.85 -1.54
C HIS A 87 31.91 -6.55 -1.12
N PHE A 88 31.75 -6.11 0.13
CA PHE A 88 30.46 -5.80 0.73
C PHE A 88 30.59 -4.81 1.87
N MET A 89 29.46 -4.21 2.24
CA MET A 89 29.30 -3.43 3.46
C MET A 89 28.40 -4.18 4.43
N THR A 90 28.55 -3.92 5.72
CA THR A 90 27.67 -4.45 6.76
C THR A 90 26.83 -3.30 7.32
N VAL A 91 25.51 -3.43 7.26
CA VAL A 91 24.55 -2.37 7.61
C VAL A 91 23.47 -2.97 8.52
N ARG A 92 23.08 -2.25 9.56
CA ARG A 92 21.99 -2.68 10.45
C ARG A 92 20.65 -2.58 9.72
N PHE A 93 19.73 -3.51 9.99
CA PHE A 93 18.41 -3.47 9.37
C PHE A 93 17.66 -2.15 9.63
N GLY A 94 17.73 -1.62 10.86
CA GLY A 94 17.13 -0.32 11.19
C GLY A 94 17.68 0.83 10.35
N GLU A 95 18.99 0.85 10.07
CA GLU A 95 19.62 1.88 9.22
C GLU A 95 19.16 1.77 7.77
N ILE A 96 18.96 0.54 7.27
CA ILE A 96 18.36 0.29 5.95
C ILE A 96 16.96 0.91 5.88
N ALA A 97 16.13 0.71 6.91
CA ALA A 97 14.78 1.26 6.96
C ALA A 97 14.75 2.80 7.03
N GLU A 98 15.66 3.40 7.80
CA GLU A 98 15.79 4.86 7.96
C GLU A 98 16.26 5.55 6.67
N THR A 99 17.22 4.93 5.95
CA THR A 99 17.86 5.51 4.76
C THR A 99 17.27 5.00 3.45
N TRP A 100 16.06 4.43 3.51
CA TRP A 100 15.41 3.76 2.39
C TRP A 100 15.27 4.69 1.16
N PRO A 101 15.78 4.30 -0.02
CA PRO A 101 15.98 5.22 -1.14
C PRO A 101 14.71 5.61 -1.90
N ASP A 102 13.76 4.67 -2.03
CA ASP A 102 12.55 4.85 -2.82
C ASP A 102 11.45 3.94 -2.26
N ASN A 103 10.32 4.50 -1.84
CA ASN A 103 9.20 3.74 -1.27
C ASN A 103 8.59 2.73 -2.26
N ARG A 104 8.89 2.84 -3.56
CA ARG A 104 8.43 1.90 -4.58
C ARG A 104 9.28 0.63 -4.65
N TRP A 105 10.49 0.68 -4.09
CA TRP A 105 11.45 -0.43 -4.14
C TRP A 105 11.17 -1.44 -3.04
N TRP A 106 11.55 -2.68 -3.32
CA TRP A 106 11.43 -3.82 -2.42
C TRP A 106 12.77 -4.15 -1.79
N LEU A 107 12.79 -4.73 -0.60
CA LEU A 107 13.97 -5.38 -0.04
C LEU A 107 13.94 -6.85 -0.44
N ALA A 108 15.05 -7.37 -0.95
CA ALA A 108 15.23 -8.78 -1.21
C ALA A 108 16.39 -9.29 -0.35
N ILE A 109 16.06 -10.13 0.63
CA ILE A 109 17.00 -10.79 1.53
C ILE A 109 17.34 -12.15 0.91
N ASP A 110 18.63 -12.39 0.70
CA ASP A 110 19.16 -13.67 0.21
C ASP A 110 18.65 -14.10 -1.18
N ALA A 111 18.14 -13.15 -1.96
CA ALA A 111 17.61 -13.43 -3.29
C ALA A 111 18.71 -13.75 -4.32
N PRO A 112 18.45 -14.69 -5.25
CA PRO A 112 19.37 -15.02 -6.32
C PRO A 112 19.57 -13.87 -7.29
N GLY A 113 20.81 -13.68 -7.69
CA GLY A 113 21.19 -12.80 -8.79
C GLY A 113 20.70 -13.33 -10.14
N HIS A 114 20.64 -12.43 -11.13
CA HIS A 114 20.22 -12.80 -12.49
C HIS A 114 21.06 -13.97 -13.05
N GLY A 115 20.38 -15.03 -13.50
CA GLY A 115 21.04 -16.23 -14.05
C GLY A 115 21.58 -17.22 -13.00
N VAL A 116 21.48 -16.90 -11.70
CA VAL A 116 21.81 -17.82 -10.60
C VAL A 116 20.56 -18.62 -10.21
N ARG A 117 20.71 -19.95 -10.09
CA ARG A 117 19.59 -20.86 -9.76
C ARG A 117 19.54 -21.27 -8.29
N THR A 118 20.51 -20.82 -7.50
CA THR A 118 20.59 -21.11 -6.07
C THR A 118 19.54 -20.28 -5.34
N VAL A 119 18.47 -20.93 -4.90
CA VAL A 119 17.44 -20.31 -4.04
C VAL A 119 17.72 -20.73 -2.60
N LEU A 120 17.88 -19.77 -1.70
CA LEU A 120 18.11 -20.06 -0.29
C LEU A 120 16.77 -20.28 0.41
N PRO A 121 16.66 -21.27 1.32
CA PRO A 121 15.40 -21.52 2.03
C PRO A 121 15.01 -20.40 2.99
N ILE A 122 15.93 -19.48 3.28
CA ILE A 122 15.74 -18.33 4.17
C ILE A 122 15.52 -17.01 3.40
N GLU A 123 15.31 -17.09 2.09
CA GLU A 123 15.04 -15.93 1.24
C GLU A 123 13.72 -15.24 1.61
N ALA A 124 13.69 -13.91 1.54
CA ALA A 124 12.48 -13.11 1.76
C ALA A 124 12.43 -11.86 0.87
N ARG A 125 11.22 -11.46 0.46
CA ARG A 125 10.95 -10.20 -0.23
C ARG A 125 9.99 -9.35 0.61
N LEU A 126 10.36 -8.10 0.86
CA LEU A 126 9.58 -7.19 1.68
C LEU A 126 9.28 -5.90 0.90
N PRO A 127 8.03 -5.45 0.83
CA PRO A 127 7.75 -4.09 0.38
C PRO A 127 8.30 -3.07 1.39
N SER A 128 8.62 -1.87 0.92
CA SER A 128 9.20 -0.79 1.74
C SER A 128 8.43 -0.49 3.03
N TRP A 129 7.10 -0.55 3.01
CA TRP A 129 6.28 -0.34 4.21
C TRP A 129 6.51 -1.42 5.26
N PHE A 130 6.69 -2.67 4.85
CA PHE A 130 6.93 -3.77 5.78
C PHE A 130 8.36 -3.73 6.32
N VAL A 131 9.33 -3.23 5.54
CA VAL A 131 10.67 -2.93 6.05
C VAL A 131 10.61 -1.96 7.24
N ARG A 132 9.81 -0.89 7.14
CA ARG A 132 9.61 0.07 8.25
C ARG A 132 8.91 -0.56 9.45
N GLN A 133 7.83 -1.32 9.22
CA GLN A 133 7.11 -2.03 10.29
C GLN A 133 8.03 -2.97 11.08
N VAL A 134 8.86 -3.74 10.38
CA VAL A 134 9.84 -4.65 10.99
C VAL A 134 10.90 -3.87 11.78
N ALA A 135 11.37 -2.74 11.26
CA ALA A 135 12.35 -1.89 11.94
C ALA A 135 11.78 -1.21 13.21
N GLU A 136 10.48 -0.94 13.23
CA GLU A 136 9.75 -0.45 14.42
C GLU A 136 9.48 -1.54 15.47
N GLY A 137 9.91 -2.78 15.19
CA GLY A 137 9.83 -3.92 16.12
C GLY A 137 8.60 -4.81 15.92
N ASP A 138 7.80 -4.56 14.87
CA ASP A 138 6.62 -5.37 14.57
C ASP A 138 6.84 -6.25 13.34
N GLY A 139 7.26 -7.50 13.58
CA GLY A 139 7.57 -8.48 12.54
C GLY A 139 6.38 -9.24 11.95
N ARG A 140 5.14 -8.88 12.30
CA ARG A 140 3.94 -9.65 11.91
C ARG A 140 3.51 -9.32 10.47
N PRO A 141 3.62 -10.27 9.51
CA PRO A 141 3.04 -10.06 8.19
C PRO A 141 1.50 -10.02 8.27
N PRO A 142 0.81 -9.54 7.23
CA PRO A 142 -0.64 -9.71 7.13
C PRO A 142 -1.02 -11.18 7.29
N GLN A 143 -2.12 -11.50 7.97
CA GLN A 143 -2.52 -12.90 8.11
C GLN A 143 -3.22 -13.35 6.83
N VAL A 144 -2.67 -14.35 6.14
CA VAL A 144 -3.24 -14.88 4.91
C VAL A 144 -3.81 -16.28 5.14
N GLY A 145 -4.95 -16.57 4.50
CA GLY A 145 -5.69 -17.80 4.67
C GLY A 145 -6.69 -17.74 5.83
N ARG A 146 -7.17 -18.91 6.23
CA ARG A 146 -8.08 -19.01 7.39
C ARG A 146 -7.27 -18.76 8.66
N ALA A 147 -7.68 -17.78 9.46
CA ALA A 147 -7.20 -17.64 10.84
C ALA A 147 -7.37 -18.99 11.55
N SER A 148 -6.27 -19.61 11.98
CA SER A 148 -6.35 -20.87 12.71
C SER A 148 -7.13 -20.59 13.98
N ALA A 149 -8.25 -21.29 14.15
CA ALA A 149 -9.05 -21.07 15.32
C ALA A 149 -8.32 -21.70 16.53
N PRO A 150 -8.28 -21.05 17.71
CA PRO A 150 -7.61 -21.60 18.89
C PRO A 150 -8.06 -23.02 19.29
N TRP A 151 -9.25 -23.44 18.82
CA TRP A 151 -9.79 -24.76 19.08
C TRP A 151 -9.18 -25.88 18.21
N GLU A 152 -8.50 -25.59 17.08
CA GLU A 152 -7.81 -26.60 16.26
C GLU A 152 -6.55 -27.13 16.96
N GLU A 153 -5.79 -26.27 17.66
CA GLU A 153 -4.67 -26.68 18.54
C GLU A 153 -5.14 -27.52 19.74
N LEU A 154 -6.36 -27.27 20.24
CA LEU A 154 -6.99 -28.07 21.31
C LEU A 154 -7.55 -29.42 20.80
N ARG A 155 -7.87 -29.56 19.50
CA ARG A 155 -8.38 -30.82 18.94
C ARG A 155 -7.31 -31.90 18.82
N ASP A 156 -6.05 -31.53 18.63
CA ASP A 156 -4.94 -32.50 18.67
C ASP A 156 -4.76 -33.12 20.07
N GLN A 157 -5.28 -32.47 21.12
CA GLN A 157 -5.31 -32.98 22.49
C GLN A 157 -6.58 -33.79 22.82
N HIS A 158 -7.68 -33.61 22.07
CA HIS A 158 -8.96 -34.30 22.31
C HIS A 158 -9.49 -34.98 21.03
N ARG A 159 -8.95 -36.17 20.73
CA ARG A 159 -9.25 -36.98 19.54
C ARG A 159 -10.68 -37.58 19.50
N ASP A 160 -11.49 -37.39 20.55
CA ASP A 160 -12.76 -38.11 20.75
C ASP A 160 -14.04 -37.26 20.66
N LEU A 161 -13.97 -36.01 20.18
CA LEU A 161 -15.20 -35.24 19.94
C LEU A 161 -15.89 -35.63 18.61
N PRO A 162 -17.24 -35.68 18.57
CA PRO A 162 -17.99 -35.96 17.35
C PRO A 162 -17.58 -34.99 16.24
N ARG A 163 -17.16 -35.54 15.08
CA ARG A 163 -16.86 -34.74 13.90
C ARG A 163 -18.13 -34.02 13.47
N GLU A 164 -18.17 -32.69 13.63
CA GLU A 164 -19.14 -31.85 12.94
C GLU A 164 -19.13 -32.20 11.44
N SER A 165 -20.32 -32.16 10.82
CA SER A 165 -20.59 -32.49 9.43
C SER A 165 -19.45 -32.13 8.48
N PRO A 166 -19.16 -32.95 7.43
CA PRO A 166 -18.07 -32.66 6.49
C PRO A 166 -18.19 -31.23 6.00
N ARG A 167 -17.22 -30.38 6.36
CA ARG A 167 -17.17 -29.00 5.89
C ARG A 167 -17.16 -29.05 4.37
N GLN A 168 -18.08 -28.33 3.75
CA GLN A 168 -18.15 -28.26 2.29
C GLN A 168 -16.79 -27.80 1.76
N GLU A 169 -16.23 -28.55 0.81
CA GLU A 169 -14.94 -28.24 0.22
C GLU A 169 -14.99 -26.84 -0.39
N PHE A 170 -14.00 -26.00 -0.07
CA PHE A 170 -13.94 -24.64 -0.58
C PHE A 170 -13.77 -24.66 -2.09
N ARG A 171 -14.61 -23.90 -2.80
CA ARG A 171 -14.52 -23.71 -4.24
C ARG A 171 -14.33 -22.22 -4.53
N PRO A 172 -13.17 -21.83 -5.09
CA PRO A 172 -12.97 -20.49 -5.59
C PRO A 172 -14.08 -20.11 -6.59
N ALA A 173 -14.71 -18.95 -6.38
CA ALA A 173 -15.77 -18.46 -7.26
C ALA A 173 -15.22 -17.91 -8.59
N ASN A 174 -13.99 -17.39 -8.57
CA ASN A 174 -13.35 -16.74 -9.71
C ASN A 174 -11.81 -16.91 -9.70
N ASP A 175 -11.16 -16.33 -10.71
CA ASP A 175 -9.70 -16.36 -10.90
C ASP A 175 -8.94 -15.73 -9.75
N VAL A 176 -9.46 -14.61 -9.23
CA VAL A 176 -8.89 -13.91 -8.08
C VAL A 176 -8.84 -14.85 -6.87
N GLU A 177 -9.94 -15.49 -6.51
CA GLU A 177 -9.97 -16.42 -5.37
C GLU A 177 -9.09 -17.65 -5.59
N ARG A 178 -8.91 -18.12 -6.83
CA ARG A 178 -7.96 -19.19 -7.13
C ARG A 178 -6.53 -18.75 -6.84
N GLU A 179 -6.19 -17.52 -7.18
CA GLU A 179 -4.86 -16.96 -6.95
C GLU A 179 -4.63 -16.67 -5.47
N LEU A 180 -5.61 -16.06 -4.77
CA LEU A 180 -5.56 -15.87 -3.32
C LEU A 180 -5.46 -17.20 -2.56
N LEU A 181 -6.18 -18.24 -3.01
CA LEU A 181 -6.08 -19.58 -2.43
C LEU A 181 -4.67 -20.17 -2.63
N ARG A 182 -4.07 -20.01 -3.81
CA ARG A 182 -2.69 -20.46 -4.08
C ARG A 182 -1.68 -19.70 -3.22
N ALA A 183 -1.85 -18.38 -3.11
CA ALA A 183 -1.02 -17.53 -2.28
C ALA A 183 -1.10 -17.97 -0.82
N ALA A 184 -2.32 -18.17 -0.30
CA ALA A 184 -2.55 -18.66 1.06
C ALA A 184 -1.97 -20.06 1.31
N ALA A 185 -2.17 -21.00 0.37
CA ALA A 185 -1.64 -22.36 0.52
C ALA A 185 -0.09 -22.40 0.57
N ASN A 186 0.58 -21.41 0.00
CA ASN A 186 2.03 -21.29 -0.03
C ASN A 186 2.58 -20.26 0.98
N ASN A 187 1.74 -19.65 1.82
CA ASN A 187 2.11 -18.51 2.68
C ASN A 187 2.79 -17.36 1.90
N ASP A 188 2.39 -17.15 0.66
CA ASP A 188 2.92 -16.13 -0.25
C ASP A 188 2.14 -14.82 -0.10
N HIS A 189 2.54 -14.04 0.90
CA HIS A 189 1.94 -12.76 1.25
C HIS A 189 2.12 -11.71 0.16
N ASP A 190 3.25 -11.74 -0.57
CA ASP A 190 3.51 -10.85 -1.69
C ASP A 190 2.48 -11.09 -2.80
N LEU A 191 2.35 -12.34 -3.24
CA LEU A 191 1.37 -12.70 -4.25
C LEU A 191 -0.05 -12.34 -3.79
N PHE A 192 -0.40 -12.64 -2.54
CA PHE A 192 -1.72 -12.32 -1.99
C PHE A 192 -2.05 -10.82 -2.10
N LEU A 193 -1.15 -9.96 -1.61
CA LEU A 193 -1.34 -8.50 -1.67
C LEU A 193 -1.32 -7.98 -3.12
N GLN A 194 -0.48 -8.55 -3.98
CA GLN A 194 -0.43 -8.19 -5.40
C GLN A 194 -1.72 -8.53 -6.14
N THR A 195 -2.28 -9.71 -5.88
CA THR A 195 -3.58 -10.12 -6.43
C THR A 195 -4.64 -9.13 -5.98
N LEU A 196 -4.71 -8.80 -4.68
CA LEU A 196 -5.69 -7.83 -4.15
C LEU A 196 -5.52 -6.42 -4.73
N ALA A 197 -4.30 -5.89 -4.80
CA ALA A 197 -4.02 -4.57 -5.40
C ALA A 197 -4.38 -4.47 -6.89
N SER A 198 -4.70 -5.59 -7.54
CA SER A 198 -5.11 -5.69 -8.94
C SER A 198 -6.60 -5.99 -9.11
N THR A 199 -7.33 -6.11 -8.01
CA THR A 199 -8.69 -6.64 -7.97
C THR A 199 -9.69 -5.51 -7.72
N GLU A 200 -10.83 -5.59 -8.40
CA GLU A 200 -12.04 -4.90 -7.95
C GLU A 200 -12.72 -5.74 -6.88
N VAL A 201 -12.94 -5.13 -5.72
CA VAL A 201 -13.52 -5.76 -4.55
C VAL A 201 -14.96 -5.29 -4.35
N LEU A 202 -15.73 -6.11 -3.63
CA LEU A 202 -17.07 -5.80 -3.20
C LEU A 202 -17.03 -5.30 -1.76
N LEU A 203 -17.42 -4.04 -1.57
CA LEU A 203 -17.55 -3.42 -0.27
C LEU A 203 -19.04 -3.43 0.10
N PRO A 204 -19.44 -4.12 1.19
CA PRO A 204 -20.83 -4.14 1.63
C PRO A 204 -21.33 -2.75 1.99
N VAL A 205 -22.59 -2.49 1.67
CA VAL A 205 -23.30 -1.25 2.02
C VAL A 205 -24.68 -1.57 2.58
N PRO A 206 -25.31 -0.66 3.34
CA PRO A 206 -26.71 -0.83 3.75
C PRO A 206 -27.64 -1.05 2.55
N ASP A 207 -28.74 -1.75 2.79
CA ASP A 207 -29.83 -1.82 1.83
C ASP A 207 -30.30 -0.40 1.47
N GLU A 208 -30.75 -0.20 0.23
CA GLU A 208 -31.20 1.11 -0.30
C GLU A 208 -30.11 2.20 -0.42
N THR A 209 -28.83 1.85 -0.26
CA THR A 209 -27.73 2.79 -0.51
C THR A 209 -27.72 3.29 -1.96
N ASP A 210 -27.51 4.58 -2.15
CA ASP A 210 -27.21 5.15 -3.47
C ASP A 210 -25.89 4.57 -4.02
N TYR A 211 -25.96 3.70 -5.02
CA TYR A 211 -24.79 3.04 -5.64
C TYR A 211 -23.81 4.02 -6.33
N THR A 212 -24.15 5.30 -6.45
CA THR A 212 -23.22 6.33 -6.91
C THR A 212 -22.29 6.84 -5.80
N MET A 213 -22.60 6.55 -4.53
CA MET A 213 -21.72 6.85 -3.40
C MET A 213 -20.39 6.11 -3.52
N ARG A 214 -19.32 6.77 -3.08
CA ARG A 214 -17.95 6.25 -3.10
C ARG A 214 -17.28 6.54 -1.77
N PRO A 215 -16.31 5.71 -1.34
CA PRO A 215 -15.51 5.95 -0.13
C PRO A 215 -14.90 7.35 -0.03
N GLY A 216 -14.51 7.94 -1.16
CA GLY A 216 -13.95 9.29 -1.22
C GLY A 216 -14.96 10.43 -1.03
N ARG A 217 -16.24 10.14 -0.73
CA ARG A 217 -17.25 11.15 -0.35
C ARG A 217 -17.42 11.21 1.17
N PRO A 218 -17.60 12.42 1.73
CA PRO A 218 -18.04 12.56 3.11
C PRO A 218 -19.32 11.76 3.37
N GLY A 219 -19.37 11.03 4.49
CA GLY A 219 -20.55 10.27 4.91
C GLY A 219 -20.75 8.92 4.22
N PHE A 220 -19.74 8.37 3.55
CA PHE A 220 -19.82 7.02 3.00
C PHE A 220 -20.17 5.98 4.10
N PRO A 221 -21.18 5.10 3.90
CA PRO A 221 -21.73 4.25 4.96
C PRO A 221 -20.93 2.95 5.14
N TRP A 222 -19.68 3.08 5.58
CA TRP A 222 -18.81 1.94 5.88
C TRP A 222 -19.49 0.91 6.79
N GLN A 223 -19.55 -0.34 6.35
CA GLN A 223 -20.07 -1.44 7.16
C GLN A 223 -18.92 -2.06 7.96
N THR A 224 -19.15 -2.22 9.27
CA THR A 224 -18.17 -2.81 10.20
C THR A 224 -18.73 -4.03 10.89
N ARG A 225 -17.85 -4.85 11.46
CA ARG A 225 -18.17 -5.98 12.32
C ARG A 225 -17.22 -5.99 13.51
N GLU A 226 -17.69 -6.55 14.61
CA GLU A 226 -16.82 -6.88 15.75
C GLU A 226 -16.36 -8.32 15.63
N VAL A 227 -15.04 -8.54 15.66
CA VAL A 227 -14.40 -9.86 15.65
C VAL A 227 -13.31 -9.85 16.72
N ASP A 228 -13.44 -10.74 17.71
CA ASP A 228 -12.49 -10.89 18.82
C ASP A 228 -12.14 -9.56 19.53
N GLY A 229 -13.13 -8.67 19.68
CA GLY A 229 -12.97 -7.36 20.33
C GLY A 229 -12.30 -6.31 19.46
N SER A 230 -12.08 -6.59 18.18
CA SER A 230 -11.56 -5.65 17.18
C SER A 230 -12.64 -5.30 16.16
N THR A 231 -12.72 -4.01 15.81
CA THR A 231 -13.54 -3.55 14.70
C THR A 231 -12.87 -3.92 13.38
N VAL A 232 -13.59 -4.64 12.52
CA VAL A 232 -13.14 -5.05 11.19
C VAL A 232 -14.07 -4.49 10.12
N VAL A 233 -13.52 -4.11 8.97
CA VAL A 233 -14.27 -3.81 7.76
C VAL A 233 -14.14 -5.01 6.81
N PRO A 234 -15.25 -5.72 6.51
CA PRO A 234 -15.23 -6.85 5.60
C PRO A 234 -15.19 -6.39 4.14
N VAL A 235 -14.33 -7.03 3.35
CA VAL A 235 -14.18 -6.83 1.91
C VAL A 235 -14.22 -8.19 1.22
N PHE A 236 -14.91 -8.27 0.10
CA PHE A 236 -15.12 -9.54 -0.60
C PHE A 236 -14.59 -9.51 -2.03
N THR A 237 -14.12 -10.65 -2.52
CA THR A 237 -13.68 -10.80 -3.92
C THR A 237 -14.72 -11.47 -4.80
N SER A 238 -15.88 -11.86 -4.25
CA SER A 238 -17.00 -12.42 -5.01
C SER A 238 -18.34 -12.25 -4.29
N PRO A 239 -19.46 -12.24 -5.03
CA PRO A 239 -20.81 -12.25 -4.45
C PRO A 239 -21.06 -13.50 -3.59
N GLU A 240 -20.44 -14.64 -3.91
CA GLU A 240 -20.55 -15.89 -3.16
C GLU A 240 -19.99 -15.72 -1.75
N ARG A 241 -18.78 -15.18 -1.59
CA ARG A 241 -18.17 -14.93 -0.28
C ARG A 241 -18.97 -13.90 0.52
N LEU A 242 -19.46 -12.86 -0.15
CA LEU A 242 -20.30 -11.85 0.48
C LEU A 242 -21.61 -12.47 0.99
N THR A 243 -22.29 -13.26 0.17
CA THR A 243 -23.56 -13.93 0.52
C THR A 243 -23.39 -14.92 1.67
N GLU A 244 -22.29 -15.69 1.66
CA GLU A 244 -21.94 -16.61 2.76
C GLU A 244 -21.72 -15.86 4.07
N ALA A 245 -20.94 -14.77 4.03
CA ALA A 245 -20.66 -13.95 5.21
C ALA A 245 -21.92 -13.21 5.72
N ALA A 246 -22.75 -12.71 4.80
CA ALA A 246 -24.01 -12.03 5.12
C ALA A 246 -25.01 -12.98 5.77
N ARG A 247 -25.15 -14.21 5.24
CA ARG A 247 -25.97 -15.25 5.86
C ARG A 247 -25.49 -15.61 7.27
N ALA A 248 -24.18 -15.71 7.47
CA ALA A 248 -23.60 -16.02 8.77
C ALA A 248 -23.81 -14.90 9.80
N ALA A 249 -23.84 -13.64 9.35
CA ALA A 249 -23.97 -12.46 10.21
C ALA A 249 -25.40 -11.94 10.36
N GLY A 250 -26.34 -12.38 9.51
CA GLY A 250 -27.68 -11.81 9.43
C GLY A 250 -27.71 -10.40 8.84
N THR A 251 -26.78 -10.08 7.93
CA THR A 251 -26.69 -8.77 7.27
C THR A 251 -27.24 -8.80 5.84
N GLY A 252 -27.42 -7.63 5.23
CA GLY A 252 -27.78 -7.49 3.82
C GLY A 252 -26.68 -7.97 2.87
N THR A 253 -27.05 -8.13 1.59
CA THR A 253 -26.13 -8.56 0.51
C THR A 253 -25.83 -7.45 -0.49
N GLU A 254 -26.26 -6.21 -0.21
CA GLU A 254 -25.96 -5.07 -1.06
C GLU A 254 -24.48 -4.69 -0.97
N TYR A 255 -23.91 -4.30 -2.10
CA TYR A 255 -22.50 -3.94 -2.21
C TYR A 255 -22.27 -2.91 -3.30
N ILE A 256 -21.13 -2.22 -3.19
CA ILE A 256 -20.53 -1.49 -4.30
C ILE A 256 -19.25 -2.21 -4.76
N GLN A 257 -19.01 -2.20 -6.07
CA GLN A 257 -17.79 -2.74 -6.67
C GLN A 257 -16.84 -1.58 -6.99
N LEU A 258 -15.59 -1.69 -6.52
CA LEU A 258 -14.55 -0.70 -6.75
C LEU A 258 -13.15 -1.32 -6.67
N PRO A 259 -12.11 -0.68 -7.23
CA PRO A 259 -10.74 -1.10 -7.04
C PRO A 259 -10.38 -1.22 -5.54
N PHE A 260 -9.66 -2.27 -5.16
CA PHE A 260 -9.16 -2.45 -3.80
C PHE A 260 -8.32 -1.25 -3.32
N THR A 261 -7.57 -0.64 -4.24
CA THR A 261 -6.74 0.55 -3.96
C THR A 261 -7.59 1.74 -3.51
N VAL A 262 -8.77 1.94 -4.11
CA VAL A 262 -9.73 2.99 -3.71
C VAL A 262 -10.28 2.71 -2.30
N THR A 263 -10.51 1.44 -1.95
CA THR A 263 -10.95 1.07 -0.59
C THR A 263 -9.89 1.46 0.44
N LEU A 264 -8.63 1.10 0.20
CA LEU A 264 -7.51 1.41 1.09
C LEU A 264 -7.22 2.92 1.18
N ARG A 265 -7.32 3.63 0.06
CA ARG A 265 -7.04 5.07 -0.01
C ARG A 265 -7.93 5.89 0.91
N TYR A 266 -9.21 5.57 0.96
CA TYR A 266 -10.21 6.31 1.75
C TYR A 266 -10.59 5.60 3.04
N TRP A 267 -9.72 4.72 3.54
CA TRP A 267 -10.00 3.90 4.72
C TRP A 267 -10.51 4.76 5.89
N PRO A 268 -11.64 4.38 6.52
CA PRO A 268 -12.40 5.29 7.38
C PRO A 268 -11.70 5.58 8.71
N ASP A 269 -11.00 4.59 9.24
CA ASP A 269 -10.41 4.64 10.57
C ASP A 269 -9.19 3.71 10.61
N HIS A 270 -8.05 4.25 11.05
CA HIS A 270 -6.75 3.59 11.00
C HIS A 270 -6.51 2.65 12.18
N ASP A 271 -7.48 2.55 13.09
CA ASP A 271 -7.53 1.55 14.16
C ASP A 271 -8.37 0.33 13.74
N TRP A 272 -9.08 0.38 12.60
CA TRP A 272 -9.91 -0.72 12.12
C TRP A 272 -9.15 -1.66 11.19
N LEU A 273 -9.36 -2.96 11.39
CA LEU A 273 -8.73 -4.00 10.60
C LEU A 273 -9.47 -4.22 9.27
N LEU A 274 -8.75 -4.67 8.25
CA LEU A 274 -9.34 -5.10 7.00
C LEU A 274 -9.47 -6.62 6.98
N ALA A 275 -10.68 -7.13 6.74
CA ALA A 275 -10.94 -8.56 6.63
C ALA A 275 -11.37 -8.93 5.20
N ILE A 276 -10.49 -9.61 4.46
CA ILE A 276 -10.75 -10.10 3.11
C ILE A 276 -11.34 -11.51 3.18
N ASN A 277 -12.51 -11.74 2.56
CA ASN A 277 -13.19 -13.05 2.49
C ASN A 277 -13.14 -13.83 3.81
N SER A 278 -13.44 -13.15 4.91
CA SER A 278 -13.25 -13.67 6.27
C SER A 278 -13.87 -15.06 6.46
N GLY A 279 -13.11 -15.98 7.06
CA GLY A 279 -13.50 -17.38 7.29
C GLY A 279 -13.27 -18.34 6.10
N SER A 280 -12.95 -17.83 4.91
CA SER A 280 -12.61 -18.68 3.76
C SER A 280 -11.10 -19.01 3.70
N PRO A 281 -10.71 -20.14 3.09
CA PRO A 281 -9.30 -20.45 2.80
C PRO A 281 -8.59 -19.47 1.86
N ALA A 282 -9.34 -18.67 1.08
CA ALA A 282 -8.82 -17.60 0.23
C ALA A 282 -9.02 -16.21 0.87
N GLY A 283 -9.12 -16.17 2.20
CA GLY A 283 -9.28 -14.94 2.98
C GLY A 283 -7.96 -14.45 3.57
N GLY A 284 -8.04 -13.35 4.30
CA GLY A 284 -6.93 -12.80 5.07
C GLY A 284 -7.36 -11.61 5.92
N THR A 285 -6.52 -11.25 6.88
CA THR A 285 -6.71 -10.09 7.75
C THR A 285 -5.47 -9.21 7.72
N VAL A 286 -5.66 -7.95 7.40
CA VAL A 286 -4.61 -6.92 7.45
C VAL A 286 -4.84 -6.09 8.71
N LEU A 287 -3.80 -5.97 9.54
CA LEU A 287 -3.87 -5.20 10.77
C LEU A 287 -3.92 -3.71 10.46
N ALA A 288 -4.57 -2.94 11.33
CA ALA A 288 -4.84 -1.53 11.09
C ALA A 288 -3.55 -0.71 10.86
N GLN A 289 -2.50 -0.96 11.65
CA GLN A 289 -1.17 -0.36 11.51
C GLN A 289 -0.47 -0.63 10.16
N GLN A 290 -0.88 -1.67 9.43
CA GLN A 290 -0.30 -2.03 8.13
C GLN A 290 -0.97 -1.27 6.97
N LEU A 291 -2.19 -0.76 7.20
CA LEU A 291 -3.01 -0.17 6.15
C LEU A 291 -2.45 1.12 5.55
N PRO A 292 -1.86 2.09 6.29
CA PRO A 292 -1.28 3.28 5.68
C PRO A 292 -0.20 2.96 4.64
N GLY A 293 0.71 2.05 5.02
CA GLY A 293 1.80 1.60 4.17
C GLY A 293 1.31 0.80 2.97
N LEU A 294 0.37 -0.12 3.21
CA LEU A 294 -0.27 -0.90 2.15
C LEU A 294 -1.03 -0.02 1.15
N ALA A 295 -1.77 0.98 1.63
CA ALA A 295 -2.54 1.90 0.80
C ALA A 295 -1.62 2.70 -0.14
N THR A 296 -0.53 3.25 0.40
CA THR A 296 0.47 4.00 -0.38
C THR A 296 1.10 3.10 -1.45
N TRP A 297 1.49 1.88 -1.09
CA TRP A 297 2.06 0.92 -2.03
C TRP A 297 1.06 0.52 -3.14
N ALA A 298 -0.20 0.28 -2.78
CA ALA A 298 -1.22 -0.13 -3.71
C ALA A 298 -1.52 0.98 -4.74
N ASP A 299 -1.58 2.23 -4.30
CA ASP A 299 -1.77 3.39 -5.18
C ASP A 299 -0.58 3.61 -6.12
N GLN A 300 0.65 3.50 -5.62
CA GLN A 300 1.84 3.56 -6.47
C GLN A 300 1.82 2.48 -7.55
N ARG A 301 1.42 1.25 -7.20
CA ARG A 301 1.29 0.15 -8.15
C ARG A 301 0.18 0.40 -9.17
N ALA A 302 -0.96 0.93 -8.75
CA ALA A 302 -2.05 1.30 -9.66
C ALA A 302 -1.60 2.38 -10.64
N ALA A 303 -0.98 3.46 -10.15
CA ALA A 303 -0.46 4.54 -10.98
C ALA A 303 0.60 4.06 -11.99
N GLN A 304 1.51 3.18 -11.58
CA GLN A 304 2.51 2.59 -12.48
C GLN A 304 1.86 1.83 -13.65
N ARG A 305 0.80 1.07 -13.39
CA ARG A 305 0.07 0.34 -14.45
C ARG A 305 -0.65 1.29 -15.39
N MET A 306 -1.24 2.34 -14.85
CA MET A 306 -1.92 3.37 -15.62
C MET A 306 -0.95 4.15 -16.52
N THR A 307 0.31 4.29 -16.12
CA THR A 307 1.32 5.11 -16.82
C THR A 307 1.46 4.74 -18.30
N ASN A 308 1.44 3.45 -18.65
CA ASN A 308 1.63 3.01 -20.05
C ASN A 308 0.45 3.34 -20.96
N GLY A 309 -0.75 3.56 -20.41
CA GLY A 309 -1.97 3.90 -21.15
C GLY A 309 -2.60 5.21 -20.68
N PHE A 310 -1.81 6.08 -20.03
CA PHE A 310 -2.34 7.32 -19.49
C PHE A 310 -2.68 8.27 -20.63
N GLU A 311 -3.96 8.59 -20.77
CA GLU A 311 -4.46 9.57 -21.72
C GLU A 311 -4.78 10.87 -20.96
N PRO A 312 -3.98 11.93 -21.13
CA PRO A 312 -4.29 13.24 -20.56
C PRO A 312 -5.63 13.77 -21.09
N GLN A 313 -6.46 14.29 -20.20
CA GLN A 313 -7.77 14.83 -20.56
C GLN A 313 -7.72 16.30 -21.01
N ASN A 314 -6.58 16.97 -20.79
CA ASN A 314 -6.31 18.34 -21.20
C ASN A 314 -4.80 18.63 -21.20
N ASP A 315 -4.43 19.82 -21.68
CA ASP A 315 -3.02 20.26 -21.78
C ASP A 315 -2.32 20.40 -20.42
N VAL A 316 -3.06 20.65 -19.33
CA VAL A 316 -2.48 20.69 -17.98
C VAL A 316 -2.03 19.29 -17.58
N GLU A 317 -2.90 18.29 -17.73
CA GLU A 317 -2.57 16.90 -17.42
C GLU A 317 -1.41 16.38 -18.28
N GLY A 318 -1.34 16.74 -19.56
CA GLY A 318 -0.26 16.31 -20.44
C GLY A 318 1.10 16.83 -19.95
N ARG A 319 1.15 18.10 -19.55
CA ARG A 319 2.36 18.72 -18.99
C ARG A 319 2.72 18.17 -17.61
N LEU A 320 1.73 17.94 -16.74
CA LEU A 320 1.94 17.32 -15.42
C LEU A 320 2.50 15.90 -15.57
N PHE A 321 1.95 15.11 -16.50
CA PHE A 321 2.40 13.76 -16.77
C PHE A 321 3.84 13.72 -17.31
N ASP A 322 4.18 14.62 -18.23
CA ASP A 322 5.55 14.77 -18.73
C ASP A 322 6.54 15.14 -17.61
N ALA A 323 6.15 16.07 -16.72
CA ALA A 323 6.98 16.46 -15.58
C ALA A 323 7.15 15.29 -14.59
N ALA A 324 6.07 14.58 -14.26
CA ALA A 324 6.09 13.41 -13.40
C ALA A 324 7.00 12.30 -13.96
N ARG A 325 6.91 12.01 -15.26
CA ARG A 325 7.76 11.01 -15.94
C ARG A 325 9.24 11.37 -15.89
N ARG A 326 9.58 12.66 -15.97
CA ARG A 326 10.96 13.18 -15.84
C ARG A 326 11.41 13.33 -14.39
N ARG A 327 10.52 13.09 -13.42
CA ARG A 327 10.72 13.38 -11.99
C ARG A 327 11.10 14.85 -11.74
N ASP A 328 10.54 15.75 -12.55
CA ASP A 328 10.77 17.19 -12.47
C ASP A 328 9.71 17.82 -11.56
N THR A 329 9.96 17.76 -10.25
CA THR A 329 9.03 18.24 -9.22
C THR A 329 8.79 19.75 -9.31
N ASP A 330 9.82 20.53 -9.66
CA ASP A 330 9.71 21.99 -9.79
C ASP A 330 8.82 22.38 -10.96
N ALA A 331 9.01 21.75 -12.13
CA ALA A 331 8.13 21.97 -13.27
C ALA A 331 6.70 21.52 -12.96
N PHE A 332 6.53 20.38 -12.30
CA PHE A 332 5.22 19.85 -11.91
C PHE A 332 4.44 20.86 -11.07
N PHE A 333 5.01 21.38 -9.97
CA PHE A 333 4.33 22.35 -9.12
C PHE A 333 4.12 23.70 -9.81
N LYS A 334 5.04 24.14 -10.68
CA LYS A 334 4.85 25.37 -11.47
C LYS A 334 3.67 25.26 -12.44
N ILE A 335 3.49 24.10 -13.09
CA ILE A 335 2.33 23.84 -13.96
C ILE A 335 1.05 23.86 -13.12
N LEU A 336 1.08 23.17 -11.97
CA LEU A 336 -0.06 22.99 -11.09
C LEU A 336 -0.55 24.32 -10.46
N LEU A 337 0.36 25.18 -10.00
CA LEU A 337 0.02 26.49 -9.44
C LEU A 337 -0.66 27.43 -10.45
N GLY A 338 -0.39 27.25 -11.75
CA GLY A 338 -1.04 28.00 -12.82
C GLY A 338 -2.31 27.35 -13.37
N ALA A 339 -2.74 26.21 -12.82
CA ALA A 339 -3.88 25.45 -13.35
C ALA A 339 -5.22 25.90 -12.73
N GLN A 340 -6.28 25.74 -13.51
CA GLN A 340 -7.63 25.60 -12.98
C GLN A 340 -7.83 24.15 -12.53
N VAL A 341 -8.46 23.97 -11.38
CA VAL A 341 -8.76 22.66 -10.79
C VAL A 341 -10.24 22.55 -10.51
N LEU A 342 -10.73 21.32 -10.39
CA LEU A 342 -12.10 20.98 -10.04
C LEU A 342 -12.14 20.65 -8.55
N VAL A 343 -12.96 21.39 -7.81
CA VAL A 343 -13.23 21.15 -6.38
C VAL A 343 -14.63 20.57 -6.27
N PRO A 344 -14.81 19.37 -5.71
CA PRO A 344 -16.13 18.78 -5.49
C PRO A 344 -17.02 19.68 -4.61
N ALA A 345 -18.27 19.82 -4.99
CA ALA A 345 -19.25 20.67 -4.32
C ALA A 345 -20.60 19.96 -4.21
N ASP A 346 -21.39 20.32 -3.20
CA ASP A 346 -22.75 19.79 -3.05
C ASP A 346 -23.72 20.44 -4.05
N PRO A 347 -24.82 19.77 -4.44
CA PRO A 347 -25.78 20.29 -5.42
C PRO A 347 -26.28 21.70 -5.11
N ASP A 348 -26.46 22.02 -3.83
CA ASP A 348 -27.00 23.30 -3.35
C ASP A 348 -25.93 24.41 -3.21
N THR A 349 -24.68 24.10 -3.56
CA THR A 349 -23.58 25.08 -3.49
C THR A 349 -23.86 26.29 -4.38
N PRO A 350 -23.82 27.52 -3.84
CA PRO A 350 -24.07 28.75 -4.60
C PRO A 350 -23.19 28.87 -5.84
N TRP A 351 -23.78 29.33 -6.94
CA TRP A 351 -23.03 29.61 -8.17
C TRP A 351 -22.07 30.78 -7.95
N GLY A 352 -20.83 30.64 -8.42
CA GLY A 352 -19.82 31.70 -8.38
C GLY A 352 -19.15 31.90 -7.02
N ILE A 353 -19.41 31.04 -6.03
CA ILE A 353 -18.68 31.06 -4.75
C ILE A 353 -17.18 30.80 -5.00
N VAL A 354 -16.33 31.54 -4.32
CA VAL A 354 -14.87 31.46 -4.46
C VAL A 354 -14.19 31.02 -3.15
N PRO A 355 -12.97 30.46 -3.19
CA PRO A 355 -12.29 29.92 -1.99
C PRO A 355 -12.21 30.86 -0.78
N GLY A 356 -12.14 32.18 -1.01
CA GLY A 356 -12.08 33.19 0.05
C GLY A 356 -13.43 33.49 0.72
N ASP A 357 -14.55 32.99 0.19
CA ASP A 357 -15.86 33.20 0.78
C ASP A 357 -16.04 32.29 2.00
N SER A 358 -16.59 32.84 3.10
CA SER A 358 -16.82 32.09 4.35
C SER A 358 -17.70 30.83 4.19
N GLY A 359 -18.51 30.76 3.13
CA GLY A 359 -19.35 29.61 2.80
C GLY A 359 -18.73 28.60 1.84
N PHE A 360 -17.45 28.75 1.45
CA PHE A 360 -16.82 27.88 0.46
C PHE A 360 -16.75 26.42 0.96
N PRO A 361 -17.23 25.44 0.18
CA PRO A 361 -17.32 24.05 0.62
C PRO A 361 -15.96 23.34 0.47
N TRP A 362 -15.07 23.50 1.45
CA TRP A 362 -13.74 22.88 1.44
C TRP A 362 -13.77 21.33 1.46
N ARG A 363 -14.83 20.71 2.02
CA ARG A 363 -15.07 19.25 2.02
C ARG A 363 -13.85 18.37 2.38
N PRO A 364 -13.33 18.46 3.60
CA PRO A 364 -12.26 17.56 4.05
C PRO A 364 -12.71 16.11 4.04
N VAL A 365 -11.84 15.21 3.59
CA VAL A 365 -12.02 13.75 3.63
C VAL A 365 -10.74 13.05 4.06
N PRO A 366 -10.81 11.84 4.65
CA PRO A 366 -9.62 11.05 4.91
C PRO A 366 -9.04 10.51 3.60
N VAL A 367 -7.75 10.77 3.34
CA VAL A 367 -6.95 10.15 2.28
C VAL A 367 -5.67 9.64 2.92
N HIS A 368 -5.45 8.33 2.87
CA HIS A 368 -4.34 7.66 3.58
C HIS A 368 -4.24 8.07 5.06
N GLY A 369 -5.38 8.27 5.72
CA GLY A 369 -5.46 8.66 7.13
C GLY A 369 -5.18 10.12 7.44
N ARG A 370 -4.89 10.91 6.42
CA ARG A 370 -4.70 12.36 6.56
C ARG A 370 -5.97 13.08 6.10
N THR A 371 -6.43 14.02 6.91
CA THR A 371 -7.52 14.91 6.51
C THR A 371 -7.05 15.75 5.33
N SER A 372 -7.76 15.65 4.22
CA SER A 372 -7.30 16.16 2.93
C SER A 372 -8.43 16.86 2.16
N ILE A 373 -8.04 17.86 1.37
CA ILE A 373 -8.87 18.50 0.36
C ILE A 373 -8.49 17.93 -0.99
N GLN A 374 -9.44 17.24 -1.62
CA GLN A 374 -9.24 16.63 -2.93
C GLN A 374 -9.54 17.63 -4.05
N VAL A 375 -8.61 17.72 -5.00
CA VAL A 375 -8.74 18.53 -6.20
C VAL A 375 -8.44 17.70 -7.43
N PHE A 376 -9.13 17.99 -8.54
CA PHE A 376 -9.01 17.21 -9.77
C PHE A 376 -8.67 18.09 -10.96
N THR A 377 -7.90 17.57 -11.91
CA THR A 377 -7.58 18.30 -13.15
C THR A 377 -8.59 18.03 -14.26
N SER A 378 -9.46 17.03 -14.11
CA SER A 378 -10.53 16.74 -15.08
C SER A 378 -11.73 16.05 -14.46
N LEU A 379 -12.87 16.17 -15.16
CA LEU A 379 -14.13 15.52 -14.79
C LEU A 379 -14.01 13.99 -14.76
N LYS A 380 -13.16 13.41 -15.62
CA LYS A 380 -12.88 11.98 -15.66
C LYS A 380 -12.33 11.52 -14.31
N TRP A 381 -11.23 12.10 -13.85
CA TRP A 381 -10.58 11.68 -12.59
C TRP A 381 -11.45 11.95 -11.37
N MET A 382 -12.20 13.06 -11.37
CA MET A 382 -13.18 13.33 -10.31
C MET A 382 -14.28 12.26 -10.27
N ASN A 383 -14.87 11.92 -11.43
CA ASN A 383 -15.93 10.91 -11.50
C ASN A 383 -15.42 9.51 -11.12
N GLU A 384 -14.20 9.15 -11.51
CA GLU A 384 -13.59 7.87 -11.12
C GLU A 384 -13.33 7.80 -9.62
N ALA A 385 -12.83 8.88 -9.01
CA ALA A 385 -12.49 8.91 -7.59
C ALA A 385 -13.72 8.98 -6.66
N ILE A 386 -14.68 9.84 -6.99
CA ILE A 386 -15.79 10.18 -6.10
C ILE A 386 -17.18 10.10 -6.75
N GLY A 387 -17.30 9.58 -7.98
CA GLY A 387 -18.56 9.55 -8.72
C GLY A 387 -19.04 10.93 -9.17
N SER A 388 -20.21 10.98 -9.80
CA SER A 388 -20.78 12.23 -10.36
C SER A 388 -21.04 13.29 -9.30
N SER A 389 -20.27 14.37 -9.31
CA SER A 389 -20.38 15.48 -8.35
C SER A 389 -20.60 16.81 -9.07
N ARG A 390 -21.32 17.73 -8.43
CA ARG A 390 -21.19 19.15 -8.77
C ARG A 390 -19.78 19.60 -8.39
N PHE A 391 -19.28 20.64 -9.03
CA PHE A 391 -17.92 21.12 -8.83
C PHE A 391 -17.82 22.63 -9.03
N ILE A 392 -16.77 23.21 -8.46
CA ILE A 392 -16.33 24.59 -8.70
C ILE A 392 -14.98 24.52 -9.43
N MET A 393 -14.67 25.53 -10.25
CA MET A 393 -13.40 25.62 -11.00
C MET A 393 -12.56 26.83 -10.58
N PRO A 394 -12.01 26.87 -9.35
CA PRO A 394 -11.06 27.92 -8.99
C PRO A 394 -9.70 27.72 -9.69
N THR A 395 -8.87 28.76 -9.70
CA THR A 395 -7.43 28.54 -9.91
C THR A 395 -6.84 27.92 -8.66
N LEU A 396 -5.79 27.10 -8.81
CA LEU A 396 -5.16 26.54 -7.62
C LEU A 396 -4.56 27.63 -6.72
N MET A 397 -4.05 28.71 -7.30
CA MET A 397 -3.52 29.84 -6.55
C MET A 397 -4.58 30.50 -5.65
N ASP A 398 -5.84 30.61 -6.11
CA ASP A 398 -6.94 31.12 -5.28
C ASP A 398 -7.20 30.20 -4.08
N MET A 399 -7.14 28.88 -4.28
CA MET A 399 -7.27 27.91 -3.18
C MET A 399 -6.12 28.02 -2.18
N VAL A 400 -4.89 28.06 -2.67
CA VAL A 400 -3.67 28.19 -1.86
C VAL A 400 -3.73 29.45 -0.99
N SER A 401 -4.20 30.57 -1.56
CA SER A 401 -4.30 31.86 -0.86
C SER A 401 -5.36 31.87 0.24
N ALA A 402 -6.42 31.05 0.11
CA ALA A 402 -7.54 30.96 1.04
C ALA A 402 -7.50 29.68 1.90
N TRP A 403 -6.36 28.98 1.94
CA TRP A 403 -6.30 27.64 2.52
C TRP A 403 -6.79 27.60 3.97
N PRO A 404 -7.78 26.74 4.30
CA PRO A 404 -8.57 26.87 5.53
C PRO A 404 -7.78 26.44 6.77
N ASP A 405 -7.01 25.36 6.66
CA ASP A 405 -6.37 24.69 7.80
C ASP A 405 -5.00 24.11 7.38
N THR A 406 -3.96 24.35 8.17
CA THR A 406 -2.61 23.82 7.91
C THR A 406 -2.48 22.34 8.20
N GLU A 407 -3.40 21.77 8.98
CA GLU A 407 -3.43 20.33 9.24
C GLU A 407 -4.09 19.54 8.10
N TRP A 408 -4.68 20.24 7.13
CA TRP A 408 -5.33 19.60 5.98
C TRP A 408 -4.40 19.59 4.77
N ASP A 409 -4.14 18.40 4.26
CA ASP A 409 -3.33 18.21 3.07
C ASP A 409 -4.13 18.58 1.80
N LEU A 410 -3.44 19.03 0.76
CA LEU A 410 -3.96 19.08 -0.59
C LEU A 410 -3.63 17.77 -1.29
N VAL A 411 -4.63 17.14 -1.91
CA VAL A 411 -4.46 15.92 -2.70
C VAL A 411 -4.99 16.13 -4.12
N LEU A 412 -4.12 15.99 -5.10
CA LEU A 412 -4.40 16.14 -6.53
C LEU A 412 -4.59 14.76 -7.17
N ASN A 413 -5.71 14.51 -7.86
CA ASN A 413 -5.95 13.31 -8.67
C ASN A 413 -5.44 12.00 -8.03
N PRO A 414 -5.90 11.65 -6.82
CA PRO A 414 -5.27 10.58 -6.06
C PRO A 414 -5.32 9.24 -6.79
N GLY A 415 -4.22 8.49 -6.74
CA GLY A 415 -4.04 7.19 -7.37
C GLY A 415 -3.81 7.21 -8.88
N THR A 416 -3.64 8.37 -9.49
CA THR A 416 -3.31 8.50 -10.91
C THR A 416 -1.80 8.71 -11.11
N PRO A 417 -1.27 8.56 -12.34
CA PRO A 417 0.12 8.90 -12.64
C PRO A 417 0.50 10.39 -12.42
N ILE A 418 -0.48 11.25 -12.24
CA ILE A 418 -0.31 12.68 -11.93
C ILE A 418 -0.83 13.03 -10.53
N ASP A 419 -0.85 12.04 -9.64
CA ASP A 419 -1.11 12.22 -8.22
C ASP A 419 -0.03 13.12 -7.59
N ALA A 420 -0.47 14.07 -6.76
CA ALA A 420 0.42 14.79 -5.86
C ALA A 420 -0.28 15.09 -4.54
N THR A 421 0.45 14.90 -3.44
CA THR A 421 0.02 15.32 -2.10
C THR A 421 0.93 16.44 -1.60
N MET A 422 0.33 17.48 -1.02
CA MET A 422 1.06 18.59 -0.41
C MET A 422 0.54 18.83 1.02
N PRO A 423 1.40 18.72 2.05
CA PRO A 423 1.06 19.08 3.42
C PRO A 423 0.50 20.51 3.55
N GLY A 424 -0.52 20.71 4.39
CA GLY A 424 -1.23 21.99 4.50
C GLY A 424 -0.37 23.17 4.94
N ASP A 425 0.65 22.94 5.76
CA ASP A 425 1.67 23.93 6.13
C ASP A 425 2.47 24.41 4.90
N LYS A 426 2.85 23.48 4.02
CA LYS A 426 3.49 23.80 2.73
C LYS A 426 2.53 24.51 1.79
N VAL A 427 1.26 24.10 1.72
CA VAL A 427 0.24 24.80 0.91
C VAL A 427 0.19 26.27 1.33
N ARG A 428 0.05 26.55 2.63
CA ARG A 428 -0.03 27.94 3.14
C ARG A 428 1.25 28.73 2.86
N SER A 429 2.42 28.09 2.88
CA SER A 429 3.70 28.76 2.57
C SER A 429 3.78 29.28 1.12
N LEU A 430 3.03 28.68 0.19
CA LEU A 430 2.98 29.09 -1.21
C LEU A 430 2.09 30.33 -1.46
N GLY A 431 1.11 30.58 -0.58
CA GLY A 431 0.17 31.70 -0.70
C GLY A 431 0.73 33.07 -0.26
N GLY A 432 1.93 33.09 0.34
CA GLY A 432 2.50 34.30 0.96
C GLY A 432 1.83 34.66 2.29
N PRO A 433 2.22 35.78 2.93
CA PRO A 433 1.64 36.20 4.20
C PRO A 433 0.14 36.53 4.05
N PRO A 434 -0.70 36.20 5.04
CA PRO A 434 -2.13 36.44 4.94
C PRO A 434 -2.40 37.94 4.72
N ALA A 435 -3.35 38.25 3.84
CA ALA A 435 -3.82 39.62 3.69
C ALA A 435 -4.26 40.13 5.06
N ARG A 436 -3.63 41.22 5.53
CA ARG A 436 -4.02 41.85 6.80
C ARG A 436 -5.48 42.23 6.70
N ASP A 437 -6.29 41.76 7.65
CA ASP A 437 -7.65 42.27 7.83
C ASP A 437 -7.60 43.81 7.83
N PRO A 438 -8.42 44.48 7.00
CA PRO A 438 -8.63 45.91 7.18
C PRO A 438 -9.29 46.07 8.55
N ALA A 439 -8.48 46.54 9.51
CA ALA A 439 -8.92 46.87 10.85
C ALA A 439 -10.25 47.64 10.76
N THR A 440 -11.29 47.07 11.36
CA THR A 440 -12.57 47.76 11.48
C THR A 440 -12.35 49.03 12.31
N PRO A 441 -12.78 50.20 11.81
CA PRO A 441 -12.45 51.51 12.41
C PRO A 441 -13.02 51.74 13.81
#